data_AF-A0A368L4U9-F1
#
_entry.id   AF-A0A368L4U9-F1
#
_cell.length_a   1.000
_cell.length_b   1.000
_cell.length_c   1.000
_cell.angle_alpha   90.00
_cell.angle_beta   90.00
_cell.angle_gamma   90.00
#
_symmetry.space_group_name_H-M   'P 1'
#
loop_
_entity.id
_entity.type
_entity.pdbx_description
1 polymer ?
#
loop_
_entity_poly.entity_id
_entity_poly.type
_entity_poly.pdbx_seq_one_letter_code
_entity_poly.pdbx_strand_id
1 'polypeptide(L)'
;MRDPTVLRQIENVFHSLIRLRAAQYIDKYALALPLLKPTPAGEVAVFRVPGMGYFSYQWQQTGAQWWLDVESRYTAISGSGQRHRVTAQGASLLEDGF
;
A
#
# COMPACT_ATOMS: atom_id res chain seq x y z
N MET A 1 -6.12 7.58 -13.96
CA MET A 1 -5.18 8.63 -13.50
C MET A 1 -4.40 9.13 -14.70
N ARG A 2 -4.35 10.45 -14.95
CA ARG A 2 -3.71 11.02 -16.15
C ARG A 2 -2.44 11.85 -15.86
N ASP A 3 -2.15 12.12 -14.58
CA ASP A 3 -0.97 12.89 -14.16
C ASP A 3 0.13 11.93 -13.62
N PRO A 4 1.28 11.81 -14.32
CA PRO A 4 2.39 10.95 -13.88
C PRO A 4 3.05 11.45 -12.59
N THR A 5 2.94 12.74 -12.27
CA THR A 5 3.48 13.32 -11.03
C THR A 5 2.71 12.80 -9.82
N VAL A 6 1.38 12.80 -9.91
CA VAL A 6 0.50 12.31 -8.84
C VAL A 6 0.70 10.81 -8.61
N LEU A 7 0.82 10.02 -9.68
CA LEU A 7 1.14 8.59 -9.58
C LEU A 7 2.42 8.36 -8.78
N ARG A 8 3.50 9.08 -9.12
CA ARG A 8 4.79 8.95 -8.46
C ARG A 8 4.76 9.40 -7.00
N GLN A 9 3.99 10.43 -6.68
CA GLN A 9 3.81 10.88 -5.30
C GLN A 9 3.09 9.81 -4.46
N ILE A 10 2.00 9.24 -4.98
CA ILE A 10 1.27 8.16 -4.31
C ILE A 10 2.17 6.93 -4.13
N GLU A 11 2.99 6.60 -5.13
CA GLU A 11 3.97 5.51 -5.05
C GLU A 11 4.98 5.73 -3.91
N ASN A 12 5.56 6.93 -3.82
CA ASN A 12 6.52 7.26 -2.76
C ASN A 12 5.89 7.16 -1.35
N VAL A 13 4.65 7.63 -1.19
CA VAL A 13 3.94 7.53 0.09
C VAL A 13 3.63 6.06 0.40
N PHE A 14 3.19 5.28 -0.59
CA PHE A 14 2.92 3.85 -0.40
C PHE A 14 4.19 3.08 -0.01
N HIS A 15 5.33 3.36 -0.65
CA HIS A 15 6.62 2.78 -0.30
C HIS A 15 7.05 3.15 1.12
N SER A 16 6.80 4.40 1.53
CA SER A 16 7.07 4.85 2.90
C SER A 16 6.21 4.08 3.91
N LEU A 17 4.93 3.84 3.62
CA LEU A 17 4.04 3.03 4.44
C LEU A 17 4.53 1.56 4.53
N ILE A 18 4.94 0.96 3.41
CA ILE A 18 5.50 -0.40 3.40
C ILE A 18 6.74 -0.46 4.31
N ARG A 19 7.66 0.48 4.17
CA ARG A 19 8.87 0.53 5.00
C ARG A 19 8.53 0.72 6.48
N LEU A 20 7.61 1.62 6.81
CA LEU A 20 7.17 1.83 8.19
C LEU A 20 6.69 0.52 8.83
N ARG A 21 5.92 -0.28 8.09
CA ARG A 21 5.34 -1.52 8.61
C ARG A 21 6.25 -2.74 8.48
N ALA A 22 7.20 -2.74 7.56
CA ALA A 22 7.90 -3.96 7.14
C ALA A 22 9.41 -3.81 6.87
N ALA A 23 10.05 -2.69 7.24
CA ALA A 23 11.46 -2.40 6.90
C ALA A 23 12.40 -3.59 7.15
N GLN A 24 12.33 -4.21 8.34
CA GLN A 24 13.17 -5.36 8.69
C GLN A 24 13.09 -6.52 7.69
N TYR A 25 11.92 -6.74 7.08
CA TYR A 25 11.71 -7.81 6.10
C TYR A 25 12.09 -7.36 4.69
N ILE A 26 11.82 -6.10 4.34
CA ILE A 26 12.27 -5.52 3.06
C ILE A 26 13.78 -5.61 2.95
N ASP A 27 14.50 -5.20 4.00
CA ASP A 27 15.96 -5.19 4.01
C ASP A 27 16.53 -6.60 4.07
N LYS A 28 16.00 -7.46 4.95
CA LYS A 28 16.45 -8.86 5.10
C LYS A 28 16.34 -9.66 3.81
N TYR A 29 15.27 -9.45 3.05
CA TYR A 29 15.01 -10.20 1.81
C TYR A 29 15.33 -9.38 0.54
N ALA A 30 15.91 -8.20 0.67
CA ALA A 30 16.23 -7.27 -0.43
C ALA A 30 15.07 -7.09 -1.41
N LEU A 31 13.84 -6.90 -0.89
CA LEU A 31 12.64 -6.87 -1.72
C LEU A 31 12.56 -5.58 -2.53
N ALA A 32 12.30 -5.72 -3.84
CA ALA A 32 11.87 -4.61 -4.66
C ALA A 32 10.45 -4.19 -4.29
N LEU A 33 10.26 -2.90 -4.00
CA LEU A 33 8.93 -2.36 -3.70
C LEU A 33 8.07 -2.29 -4.97
N PRO A 34 6.74 -2.46 -4.85
CA PRO A 34 5.87 -2.54 -6.01
C PRO A 34 5.84 -1.22 -6.78
N LEU A 35 6.00 -1.29 -8.10
CA LEU A 35 5.77 -0.15 -8.98
C LEU A 35 4.29 -0.03 -9.27
N LEU A 36 3.73 1.15 -8.99
CA LEU A 36 2.33 1.43 -9.21
C LEU A 36 2.07 1.67 -10.71
N LYS A 37 1.06 0.98 -11.21
CA LYS A 37 0.48 1.25 -12.52
C LYS A 37 -0.93 1.80 -12.33
N PRO A 38 -1.39 2.73 -13.17
CA PRO A 38 -2.81 3.08 -13.20
C PRO A 38 -3.61 1.86 -13.66
N THR A 39 -4.21 1.11 -12.74
CA THR A 39 -5.15 0.03 -13.07
C THR A 39 -6.58 0.53 -12.91
N PRO A 40 -7.58 -0.16 -13.51
CA PRO A 40 -8.98 0.14 -13.27
C PRO A 40 -9.32 0.10 -11.78
N ALA A 41 -10.16 1.04 -11.32
CA ALA A 41 -10.68 0.99 -9.96
C ALA A 41 -11.47 -0.31 -9.78
N GLY A 42 -11.21 -1.04 -8.70
CA GLY A 42 -11.80 -2.37 -8.49
C GLY A 42 -10.78 -3.50 -8.40
N GLU A 43 -9.63 -3.36 -9.06
CA GLU A 43 -8.64 -4.43 -9.14
C GLU A 43 -7.70 -4.43 -7.93
N VAL A 44 -7.63 -5.56 -7.23
CA VAL A 44 -6.77 -5.75 -6.06
C VAL A 44 -5.44 -6.33 -6.47
N ALA A 45 -4.36 -5.59 -6.21
CA ALA A 45 -2.99 -6.08 -6.33
C ALA A 45 -2.47 -6.52 -4.95
N VAL A 46 -1.54 -7.48 -4.94
CA VAL A 46 -0.95 -8.03 -3.71
C VAL A 46 0.57 -8.02 -3.79
N PHE A 47 1.22 -7.44 -2.78
CA PHE A 47 2.65 -7.50 -2.55
C PHE A 47 2.93 -8.37 -1.32
N ARG A 48 3.57 -9.52 -1.53
CA ARG A 48 3.92 -10.46 -0.46
C ARG A 48 5.26 -10.09 0.17
N VAL A 49 5.31 -10.15 1.50
CA VAL A 49 6.52 -9.89 2.29
C VAL A 49 6.86 -11.17 3.08
N PRO A 50 7.86 -11.94 2.64
CA PRO A 50 8.29 -13.15 3.33
C PRO A 50 8.60 -12.89 4.81
N GLY A 51 8.13 -13.78 5.68
CA GLY A 51 8.31 -13.65 7.14
C GLY A 51 7.36 -12.68 7.85
N MET A 52 6.56 -11.91 7.10
CA MET A 52 5.53 -11.00 7.64
C MET A 52 4.15 -11.47 7.20
N GLY A 53 3.87 -11.39 5.90
CA GLY A 53 2.54 -11.56 5.34
C GLY A 53 2.41 -10.82 4.01
N TYR A 54 1.48 -9.86 3.92
CA TYR A 54 1.24 -9.14 2.66
C TYR A 54 0.72 -7.72 2.86
N PHE A 55 0.83 -6.95 1.78
CA PHE A 55 0.06 -5.75 1.51
C PHE A 55 -0.86 -6.03 0.33
N SER A 56 -2.16 -5.77 0.46
CA SER A 56 -3.08 -5.71 -0.68
C SER A 56 -3.47 -4.26 -0.89
N TYR A 57 -3.62 -3.85 -2.15
CA TYR A 57 -3.92 -2.48 -2.47
C TYR A 57 -4.74 -2.38 -3.74
N GLN A 58 -5.59 -1.37 -3.78
CA GLN A 58 -6.54 -1.15 -4.85
C GLN A 58 -6.68 0.34 -5.12
N TRP A 59 -6.69 0.71 -6.40
CA TRP A 59 -7.01 2.07 -6.80
C TRP A 59 -8.48 2.38 -6.56
N GLN A 60 -8.71 3.55 -6.00
CA GLN A 60 -10.02 4.15 -5.86
C GLN A 60 -10.04 5.50 -6.56
N GLN A 61 -11.23 5.89 -7.00
CA GLN A 61 -11.44 7.17 -7.65
C GLN A 61 -12.80 7.75 -7.26
N THR A 62 -12.83 9.05 -7.02
CA THR A 62 -14.07 9.82 -6.96
C THR A 62 -13.85 11.16 -7.66
N GLY A 63 -14.55 11.38 -8.77
CA GLY A 63 -14.30 12.54 -9.63
C GLY A 63 -12.84 12.57 -10.12
N ALA A 64 -12.14 13.67 -9.82
CA ALA A 64 -10.73 13.85 -10.18
C ALA A 64 -9.75 13.34 -9.11
N GLN A 65 -10.23 12.91 -7.93
CA GLN A 65 -9.38 12.44 -6.84
C GLN A 65 -9.11 10.95 -6.97
N TRP A 66 -7.84 10.57 -6.77
CA TRP A 66 -7.35 9.20 -6.82
C TRP A 66 -6.59 8.89 -5.53
N TRP A 67 -6.77 7.68 -5.02
CA TRP A 67 -6.03 7.18 -3.87
C TRP A 67 -5.90 5.66 -3.95
N LEU A 68 -4.99 5.11 -3.14
CA LEU A 68 -4.92 3.68 -2.88
C LEU A 68 -5.56 3.37 -1.54
N ASP A 69 -6.52 2.44 -1.53
CA ASP A 69 -6.86 1.74 -0.29
C ASP A 69 -5.89 0.57 -0.14
N VAL A 70 -5.22 0.51 1.01
CA VAL A 70 -4.14 -0.43 1.30
C VAL A 70 -4.49 -1.20 2.57
N GLU A 71 -4.59 -2.52 2.48
CA GLU A 71 -4.61 -3.41 3.63
C GLU A 71 -3.23 -4.04 3.82
N SER A 72 -2.84 -4.27 5.06
CA SER A 72 -1.60 -4.97 5.40
C SER A 72 -1.81 -5.87 6.61
N ARG A 73 -1.26 -7.08 6.56
CA ARG A 73 -1.49 -8.09 7.60
C ARG A 73 -0.24 -8.93 7.81
N TYR A 74 0.05 -9.23 9.07
CA TYR A 74 1.00 -10.27 9.44
C TYR A 74 0.25 -11.61 9.49
N THR A 75 0.65 -12.58 8.68
CA THR A 75 -0.08 -13.85 8.54
C THR A 75 -0.08 -14.67 9.84
N ALA A 76 0.98 -14.55 10.65
CA ALA A 76 1.12 -15.29 11.90
C ALA A 76 0.50 -14.59 13.12
N ILE A 77 0.02 -13.34 12.98
CA ILE A 77 -0.42 -12.51 14.10
C ILE A 77 -1.85 -12.05 13.84
N SER A 78 -2.80 -12.63 14.57
CA SER A 78 -4.19 -12.16 14.57
C SER A 78 -4.27 -10.73 15.10
N GLY A 79 -5.18 -9.92 14.55
CA GLY A 79 -5.33 -8.52 14.94
C GLY A 79 -4.20 -7.60 14.46
N SER A 80 -3.32 -8.07 13.57
CA SER A 80 -2.25 -7.25 13.00
C SER A 80 -2.68 -6.43 11.77
N GLY A 81 -3.91 -6.65 11.32
CA GLY A 81 -4.50 -6.02 10.15
C GLY A 81 -4.59 -4.50 10.31
N GLN A 82 -4.11 -3.78 9.30
CA GLN A 82 -4.32 -2.33 9.19
C GLN A 82 -4.80 -1.96 7.80
N ARG A 83 -5.75 -1.02 7.73
CA ARG A 83 -6.19 -0.37 6.49
C ARG A 83 -5.78 1.08 6.47
N HIS A 84 -5.21 1.50 5.35
CA HIS A 84 -4.80 2.87 5.10
C HIS A 84 -5.42 3.39 3.81
N ARG A 85 -5.69 4.69 3.78
CA ARG A 85 -5.84 5.44 2.54
C ARG A 85 -4.53 6.14 2.23
N VAL A 86 -4.00 5.93 1.04
CA VAL A 86 -2.76 6.54 0.57
C VAL A 86 -3.07 7.51 -0.57
N THR A 87 -2.80 8.80 -0.35
CA THR A 87 -2.93 9.87 -1.34
C THR A 87 -1.55 10.46 -1.66
N ALA A 88 -1.50 11.41 -2.59
CA ALA A 88 -0.27 12.13 -2.90
C ALA A 88 0.23 12.99 -1.72
N GLN A 89 -0.63 13.29 -0.74
CA GLN A 89 -0.30 14.11 0.43
C GLN A 89 0.17 13.28 1.63
N GLY A 90 -0.15 11.99 1.68
CA GLY A 90 0.21 11.14 2.81
C GLY A 90 -0.62 9.88 2.93
N ALA A 91 -0.36 9.11 3.99
CA ALA A 91 -1.11 7.91 4.34
C ALA A 91 -1.88 8.16 5.64
N SER A 92 -3.17 7.83 5.63
CA SER A 92 -4.04 7.91 6.82
C SER A 92 -4.49 6.51 7.21
N LEU A 93 -4.29 6.15 8.47
CA LEU A 93 -4.83 4.92 9.06
C LEU A 93 -6.35 5.05 9.18
N LEU A 94 -7.09 4.10 8.63
CA LEU A 94 -8.55 4.05 8.68
C LEU A 94 -9.06 3.01 9.69
N GLU A 95 -8.35 1.90 9.81
CA GLU A 95 -8.72 0.77 10.65
C GLU A 95 -7.46 0.01 11.11
N ASP A 96 -7.48 -0.49 12.34
CA ASP A 96 -6.38 -1.23 12.97
C ASP A 96 -6.95 -2.34 13.86
N GLY A 97 -6.21 -3.44 14.02
CA GLY A 97 -6.55 -4.47 15.00
C GLY A 97 -7.36 -5.68 14.50
N PHE A 98 -7.46 -5.93 13.19
CA PHE A 98 -8.31 -7.00 12.61
C PHE A 98 -7.53 -8.16 11.94
#